data_AF-A0A4X2KE35-F1
#
_entry.id   AF-A0A4X2KE35-F1
#
_cell.length_a   1.000
_cell.length_b   1.000
_cell.length_c   1.000
_cell.angle_alpha   90.00
_cell.angle_beta   90.00
_cell.angle_gamma   90.00
#
_symmetry.space_group_name_H-M   'P 1'
#
loop_
_entity.id
_entity.type
_entity.pdbx_description
1 polymer ?
#
loop_
_entity_poly.entity_id
_entity_poly.type
_entity_poly.pdbx_seq_one_letter_code
_entity_poly.pdbx_strand_id
1 'polypeptide(L)'
;MLVSTMAGCLAFLGAFVCFITSGVALKDGPFCMFDVPSSNETQASKYGYPFKDLNNRNYLYDRFLWDSVCIEPPRAVIWHVIFFSALLSVSVIQILLVLAQLINSFLGLFCGFFEKREI
;
A
#
# COMPACT_ATOMS: atom_id res chain seq x y z
N MET A 1 -27.19 -14.83 0.31
CA MET A 1 -26.86 -13.72 -0.63
C MET A 1 -26.61 -12.41 0.11
N LEU A 2 -27.59 -11.85 0.84
CA LEU A 2 -27.46 -10.54 1.48
C LEU A 2 -26.25 -10.40 2.45
N VAL A 3 -26.04 -11.37 3.34
CA VAL A 3 -24.88 -11.40 4.27
C VAL A 3 -23.55 -11.43 3.52
N SER A 4 -23.45 -12.22 2.45
CA SER A 4 -22.25 -12.32 1.62
C SER A 4 -21.96 -11.02 0.88
N THR A 5 -23.00 -10.31 0.41
CA THR A 5 -22.85 -8.99 -0.21
C THR A 5 -22.40 -7.95 0.80
N MET A 6 -22.99 -7.91 2.00
CA MET A 6 -22.60 -6.99 3.07
C MET A 6 -21.14 -7.23 3.53
N ALA A 7 -20.75 -8.49 3.69
CA ALA A 7 -19.37 -8.87 4.00
C ALA A 7 -18.40 -8.47 2.87
N GLY A 8 -18.81 -8.63 1.61
CA GLY A 8 -18.06 -8.17 0.44
C GLY A 8 -17.84 -6.66 0.45
N CYS A 9 -18.88 -5.86 0.71
CA CYS A 9 -18.76 -4.41 0.81
C CYS A 9 -17.80 -3.99 1.94
N LEU A 10 -17.90 -4.63 3.12
CA LEU A 10 -17.01 -4.34 4.24
C LEU A 10 -15.54 -4.70 3.91
N ALA A 11 -15.33 -5.85 3.27
CA ALA A 11 -14.01 -6.28 2.82
C ALA A 11 -13.43 -5.34 1.75
N PHE A 12 -14.26 -4.85 0.82
CA PHE A 12 -13.86 -3.87 -0.18
C PHE A 12 -13.43 -2.55 0.46
N LEU A 13 -14.20 -2.03 1.42
CA LEU A 13 -13.85 -0.80 2.15
C LEU A 13 -12.52 -0.96 2.90
N GLY A 14 -12.32 -2.07 3.60
CA GLY A 14 -11.08 -2.36 4.30
C GLY A 14 -9.88 -2.47 3.34
N ALA A 15 -10.04 -3.18 2.23
CA ALA A 15 -9.01 -3.32 1.21
C ALA A 15 -8.68 -1.99 0.54
N PHE A 16 -9.68 -1.16 0.26
CA PHE A 16 -9.50 0.15 -0.36
C PHE A 16 -8.73 1.11 0.56
N VAL A 17 -9.10 1.16 1.84
CA VAL A 17 -8.35 1.97 2.83
C VAL A 17 -6.92 1.45 2.98
N CYS A 18 -6.71 0.14 3.04
CA CYS A 18 -5.37 -0.47 3.10
C CYS A 18 -4.53 -0.14 1.86
N PHE A 19 -5.14 -0.18 0.67
CA PHE A 19 -4.48 0.17 -0.59
C PHE A 19 -3.99 1.62 -0.60
N ILE A 20 -4.85 2.58 -0.23
CA ILE A 20 -4.50 4.00 -0.18
C ILE A 20 -3.42 4.26 0.87
N THR A 21 -3.60 3.75 2.09
CA THR A 21 -2.65 3.98 3.18
C THR A 21 -1.29 3.34 2.91
N SER A 22 -1.24 2.13 2.35
CA SER A 22 0.02 1.46 1.99
C SER A 22 0.73 2.18 0.85
N GLY A 23 -0.01 2.68 -0.15
CA GLY A 23 0.56 3.48 -1.23
C GLY A 23 1.13 4.82 -0.74
N VAL A 24 0.43 5.49 0.17
CA VAL A 24 0.91 6.75 0.78
C VAL A 24 2.14 6.50 1.66
N ALA A 25 2.14 5.45 2.48
CA ALA A 25 3.31 5.08 3.28
C ALA A 25 4.53 4.76 2.40
N LEU A 26 4.31 4.05 1.29
CA LEU A 26 5.36 3.74 0.33
C LEU A 26 5.83 4.97 -0.47
N LYS A 27 4.98 6.00 -0.62
CA LYS A 27 5.38 7.29 -1.21
C LYS A 27 6.22 8.13 -0.24
N ASP A 28 5.75 8.27 1.00
CA ASP A 28 6.38 9.15 1.99
C ASP A 28 7.72 8.59 2.49
N GLY A 29 7.89 7.26 2.42
CA GLY A 29 9.11 6.59 2.80
C GLY A 29 9.26 6.46 4.32
N PRO A 30 10.25 5.70 4.80
CA PRO A 30 10.49 5.51 6.22
C PRO A 30 11.12 6.76 6.84
N PHE A 31 10.83 6.98 8.12
CA PHE A 31 11.52 7.97 8.92
C PHE A 31 12.93 7.48 9.22
N CYS A 32 13.96 8.24 8.85
CA CYS A 32 15.33 7.88 9.16
C CYS A 32 16.24 9.09 9.41
N MET A 33 17.39 8.83 10.03
CA MET A 33 18.43 9.81 10.27
C MET A 33 19.35 9.87 9.05
N PHE A 34 19.52 11.07 8.50
CA PHE A 34 20.39 11.33 7.35
C PHE A 34 21.38 12.45 7.69
N ASP A 35 22.59 12.37 7.13
CA ASP A 35 23.58 13.42 7.26
C ASP A 35 23.29 14.55 6.28
N VAL A 36 23.19 15.77 6.81
CA VAL A 36 23.05 16.98 6.01
C VAL A 36 24.44 17.60 5.84
N PRO A 37 24.94 17.81 4.61
CA PRO A 37 26.15 18.58 4.41
C PRO A 37 25.86 20.04 4.76
N SER A 38 26.08 20.41 6.02
CA SER A 38 26.03 21.80 6.47
C SER A 38 27.24 22.52 5.90
N SER A 39 27.02 23.66 5.25
CA SER A 39 28.04 24.57 4.70
C SER A 39 28.97 25.20 5.75
N ASN A 40 28.89 24.74 7.00
CA ASN A 40 29.76 25.10 8.12
C ASN A 40 30.06 23.80 8.89
N GLU A 41 31.28 23.29 8.72
CA GLU A 41 32.00 22.13 9.31
C GLU A 41 31.43 21.43 10.57
N THR A 42 30.14 21.08 10.57
CA THR A 42 29.52 20.21 11.56
C THR A 42 28.53 19.32 10.85
N GLN A 43 28.85 18.03 10.77
CA GLN A 43 27.94 16.99 10.33
C GLN A 43 26.77 16.94 11.32
N ALA A 44 25.72 17.70 11.04
CA ALA A 44 24.51 17.70 11.85
C ALA A 44 23.57 16.66 11.24
N SER A 45 23.51 15.49 11.86
CA SER A 45 22.58 14.44 11.48
C SER A 45 21.15 14.87 11.84
N LYS A 46 20.24 14.84 10.86
CA LYS A 46 18.84 15.26 11.04
C LYS A 46 17.92 14.07 10.84
N TYR A 47 16.90 13.96 11.70
CA TYR A 47 15.82 12.99 11.52
C TYR A 47 14.74 13.55 10.61
N GLY A 48 14.36 12.80 9.58
CA GLY A 48 13.29 13.22 8.68
C GLY A 48 12.98 12.21 7.59
N TYR A 49 12.33 12.69 6.54
CA TYR A 49 12.01 11.92 5.34
C TYR A 49 12.94 12.36 4.21
N PRO A 50 14.15 11.79 4.10
CA PRO A 50 15.12 12.25 3.10
C PRO A 50 14.58 12.09 1.67
N PHE A 51 13.72 11.10 1.44
CA PHE A 51 13.10 10.81 0.14
C PHE A 51 12.03 11.82 -0.29
N LYS A 52 11.52 12.67 0.61
CA LYS A 52 10.51 13.69 0.28
C LYS A 52 11.09 14.83 -0.55
N ASP A 53 12.37 15.15 -0.39
CA ASP A 53 13.08 16.19 -1.15
C ASP A 53 13.71 15.65 -2.46
N LEU A 54 13.80 14.33 -2.61
CA LEU A 54 14.32 13.66 -3.83
C LEU A 54 13.22 13.59 -4.91
N ASN A 55 12.84 14.76 -5.43
CA ASN A 55 11.75 14.89 -6.41
C ASN A 55 11.99 14.16 -7.75
N ASN A 56 13.20 13.63 -7.99
CA ASN A 56 13.63 13.10 -9.28
C ASN A 56 14.22 11.67 -9.24
N ARG A 57 14.24 11.00 -8.08
CA ARG A 57 14.78 9.63 -7.96
C ARG A 57 13.82 8.67 -7.24
N ASN A 58 13.45 7.60 -7.93
CA ASN A 58 12.60 6.53 -7.39
C ASN A 58 13.41 5.65 -6.45
N TYR A 59 13.40 5.98 -5.17
CA TYR A 59 14.10 5.23 -4.13
C TYR A 59 13.63 3.77 -4.01
N LEU A 60 12.42 3.43 -4.47
CA LEU A 60 11.88 2.07 -4.44
C LEU A 60 12.68 1.06 -5.30
N TYR A 61 13.31 1.53 -6.38
CA TYR A 61 14.08 0.67 -7.29
C TYR A 61 15.58 0.75 -7.05
N ASP A 62 16.04 1.87 -6.47
CA ASP A 62 17.46 2.13 -6.29
C ASP A 62 17.96 1.63 -4.93
N ARG A 63 18.39 0.37 -4.92
CA ARG A 63 18.93 -0.30 -3.72
C ARG A 63 20.16 0.42 -3.14
N PHE A 64 20.88 1.20 -3.95
CA PHE A 64 22.03 1.97 -3.50
C PHE A 64 21.61 3.13 -2.59
N LEU A 65 20.42 3.72 -2.79
CA LEU A 65 19.88 4.75 -1.90
C LEU A 65 19.52 4.21 -0.50
N TRP A 66 19.22 2.92 -0.37
CA TRP A 66 18.82 2.32 0.91
C TRP A 66 19.99 2.20 1.89
N ASP A 67 21.20 2.03 1.36
CA ASP A 67 22.43 1.87 2.14
C ASP A 67 23.15 3.21 2.37
N SER A 68 23.00 4.16 1.44
CA SER A 68 23.75 5.43 1.47
C SER A 68 23.05 6.59 2.18
N VAL A 69 21.73 6.53 2.39
CA VAL A 69 20.95 7.69 2.87
C VAL A 69 20.53 7.58 4.35
N CYS A 70 20.25 6.37 4.84
CA CYS A 70 19.86 6.16 6.24
C CYS A 70 21.00 5.49 7.01
N ILE A 71 21.56 6.20 7.98
CA ILE A 71 22.72 5.74 8.77
C ILE A 71 22.26 4.87 9.94
N GLU A 72 21.14 5.24 10.57
CA GLU A 72 20.59 4.55 11.73
C GLU A 72 19.04 4.57 11.66
N PRO A 73 18.33 3.44 11.85
CA PRO A 73 18.80 2.07 12.04
C PRO A 73 19.04 1.32 10.71
N PRO A 74 19.99 0.35 10.70
CA PRO A 74 20.29 -0.44 9.51
C PRO A 74 19.08 -1.28 9.10
N ARG A 75 18.76 -1.27 7.80
CA ARG A 75 17.70 -2.08 7.16
C ARG A 75 16.25 -1.73 7.52
N ALA A 76 15.99 -0.65 8.25
CA ALA A 76 14.63 -0.16 8.50
C ALA A 76 13.86 0.13 7.20
N VAL A 77 14.57 0.67 6.20
CA VAL A 77 14.03 0.97 4.86
C VAL A 77 13.54 -0.30 4.16
N ILE A 78 14.35 -1.36 4.19
CA ILE A 78 14.03 -2.65 3.55
C ILE A 78 12.76 -3.22 4.16
N TRP A 79 12.67 -3.24 5.49
CA TRP A 79 11.53 -3.79 6.21
C TRP A 79 10.25 -3.02 5.90
N HIS A 80 10.32 -1.69 5.91
CA HIS A 80 9.20 -0.82 5.58
C HIS A 80 8.72 -1.03 4.14
N VAL A 81 9.64 -1.03 3.17
CA VAL A 81 9.30 -1.23 1.75
C VAL A 81 8.68 -2.59 1.50
N ILE A 82 9.27 -3.67 2.04
CA ILE A 82 8.74 -5.04 1.86
C ILE A 82 7.36 -5.16 2.50
N PHE A 83 7.19 -4.68 3.73
CA PHE A 83 5.94 -4.80 4.46
C PHE A 83 4.79 -4.06 3.75
N PHE A 84 4.98 -2.79 3.40
CA PHE A 84 3.95 -2.01 2.72
C PHE A 84 3.71 -2.47 1.28
N SER A 85 4.74 -2.97 0.58
CA SER A 85 4.56 -3.58 -0.74
C SER A 85 3.72 -4.85 -0.66
N ALA A 86 3.95 -5.71 0.33
CA ALA A 86 3.15 -6.91 0.53
C ALA A 86 1.68 -6.57 0.87
N LEU A 87 1.44 -5.59 1.75
CA LEU A 87 0.09 -5.10 2.06
C LEU A 87 -0.62 -4.54 0.82
N LEU A 88 0.11 -3.79 -0.01
CA LEU A 88 -0.41 -3.27 -1.27
C LEU A 88 -0.80 -4.41 -2.22
N SER A 89 0.04 -5.43 -2.38
CA SER A 89 -0.28 -6.59 -3.21
C SER A 89 -1.49 -7.36 -2.69
N VAL A 90 -1.58 -7.62 -1.38
CA VAL A 90 -2.71 -8.32 -0.76
C VAL A 90 -4.01 -7.52 -0.92
N SER A 91 -3.99 -6.21 -0.72
CA SER A 91 -5.18 -5.37 -0.89
C SER A 91 -5.70 -5.34 -2.33
N VAL A 92 -4.81 -5.34 -3.33
CA VAL A 92 -5.19 -5.49 -4.75
C VAL A 92 -5.86 -6.83 -5.00
N ILE A 93 -5.28 -7.93 -4.51
CA ILE A 93 -5.86 -9.27 -4.66
C ILE A 93 -7.24 -9.32 -3.98
N GLN A 94 -7.37 -8.76 -2.78
CA GLN A 94 -8.63 -8.70 -2.04
C GLN A 94 -9.72 -7.96 -2.84
N ILE A 95 -9.38 -6.81 -3.45
CA ILE A 95 -10.31 -6.05 -4.30
C ILE A 95 -10.78 -6.90 -5.49
N LEU A 96 -9.86 -7.57 -6.20
CA LEU A 96 -10.20 -8.42 -7.34
C LEU A 96 -11.12 -9.57 -6.95
N LEU A 97 -10.85 -10.23 -5.82
CA LEU A 97 -11.69 -11.32 -5.31
C LEU A 97 -13.09 -10.83 -4.92
N VAL A 98 -13.21 -9.66 -4.28
CA VAL A 98 -14.51 -9.10 -3.94
C VAL A 98 -15.30 -8.72 -5.20
N LEU A 99 -14.65 -8.13 -6.21
CA LEU A 99 -15.30 -7.83 -7.48
C LEU A 99 -15.82 -9.10 -8.17
N ALA A 100 -15.02 -10.17 -8.20
CA ALA A 100 -15.46 -11.46 -8.73
C ALA A 100 -16.65 -12.03 -7.95
N GLN A 101 -16.62 -11.94 -6.62
CA GLN A 101 -17.73 -12.39 -5.76
C GLN A 101 -19.01 -11.59 -6.02
N LEU A 102 -18.91 -10.27 -6.21
CA LEU A 102 -20.05 -9.44 -6.55
C LEU A 102 -20.64 -9.85 -7.90
N ILE A 103 -19.82 -10.01 -8.95
CA ILE A 103 -20.27 -10.47 -10.28
C ILE A 103 -21.01 -11.81 -10.17
N ASN A 104 -20.43 -12.79 -9.49
CA ASN A 104 -21.04 -14.11 -9.29
C ASN A 104 -22.36 -14.01 -8.51
N SER A 105 -22.41 -13.16 -7.49
CA SER A 105 -23.63 -12.95 -6.71
C SER A 105 -24.73 -12.24 -7.53
N PHE A 106 -24.36 -11.31 -8.41
CA PHE A 106 -25.29 -10.66 -9.33
C PHE A 106 -25.85 -11.66 -10.35
N LEU A 107 -25.00 -12.47 -10.99
CA LEU A 107 -25.44 -13.50 -11.94
C LEU A 107 -26.40 -14.52 -11.30
N GLY A 108 -26.11 -14.96 -10.08
CA GLY A 108 -27.00 -15.84 -9.32
C GLY A 108 -28.34 -15.21 -8.98
N LEU A 109 -28.36 -13.90 -8.69
CA LEU A 109 -29.60 -13.15 -8.44
C LEU A 109 -30.44 -13.04 -9.70
N PHE A 110 -29.83 -12.69 -10.84
CA PHE A 110 -30.54 -12.59 -12.12
C PHE A 110 -31.09 -13.95 -12.56
N CYS A 111 -30.29 -15.03 -12.48
CA CYS A 111 -30.74 -16.37 -12.89
C CYS A 111 -31.93 -16.86 -12.03
N GLY A 112 -31.91 -16.63 -10.72
CA GLY A 112 -33.05 -16.98 -9.84
C GLY A 112 -34.30 -16.11 -10.02
N PHE A 113 -34.17 -14.90 -10.55
CA PHE A 113 -35.32 -14.03 -10.85
C PHE A 113 -36.08 -14.44 -12.11
N PHE A 114 -35.39 -15.01 -13.11
CA PHE A 114 -36.04 -15.51 -14.32
C PHE A 114 -36.82 -16.80 -14.05
N GLU A 115 -36.27 -17.73 -13.26
CA GLU A 115 -36.97 -19.00 -12.95
C GLU A 115 -38.23 -18.80 -12.09
N LYS A 116 -38.25 -17.80 -11.20
CA LYS A 116 -39.45 -17.45 -10.42
C LYS A 116 -40.55 -16.75 -11.21
N ARG A 117 -40.28 -16.29 -12.44
CA ARG A 117 -41.27 -15.57 -13.26
C ARG A 117 -42.02 -16.50 -14.23
N GLU A 118 -41.63 -17.76 -14.31
CA GLU A 118 -42.23 -18.78 -15.19
C GLU A 118 -43.18 -19.76 -14.46
N ILE A 119 -43.53 -19.50 -13.18
CA ILE A 119 -44.49 -20.29 -12.39
C ILE A 119 -45.69 -19.42 -12.01
#